data_AF-A0A3C0ACD6-F1
#
_entry.id   AF-A0A3C0ACD6-F1
#
_cell.length_a   1.000
_cell.length_b   1.000
_cell.length_c   1.000
_cell.angle_alpha   90.00
_cell.angle_beta   90.00
_cell.angle_gamma   90.00
#
_symmetry.space_group_name_H-M   'P 1'
#
loop_
_entity.id
_entity.type
_entity.pdbx_description
1 polymer ?
#
loop_
_entity_poly.entity_id
_entity_poly.type
_entity_poly.pdbx_seq_one_letter_code
_entity_poly.pdbx_strand_id
1 'polypeptide(L)' 'MITTRDATLDDLPAIVDIYNESIPAGTATADTRPITVESRLPWFAQFSPEKRPIWVAENEAGQIVG' A
#
# COMPACT_ATOMS: atom_id res chain seq x y z
N MET A 1 0.88 19.23 5.20
CA MET A 1 1.43 19.07 3.83
C MET A 1 1.50 17.58 3.53
N ILE A 2 1.27 17.16 2.29
CA ILE A 2 1.44 15.77 1.86
C ILE A 2 2.64 15.71 0.92
N THR A 3 3.53 14.75 1.14
CA THR A 3 4.69 14.48 0.28
C THR A 3 4.61 13.08 -0.29
N THR A 4 4.96 12.91 -1.56
CA THR A 4 4.99 11.60 -2.22
C THR A 4 6.42 11.09 -2.36
N ARG A 5 6.66 9.81 -2.06
CA ARG A 5 7.95 9.14 -2.24
C ARG A 5 7.77 7.69 -2.69
N ASP A 6 8.85 7.06 -3.15
CA ASP A 6 8.86 5.62 -3.38
C ASP A 6 8.59 4.85 -2.07
N ALA A 7 7.75 3.83 -2.18
CA ALA A 7 7.45 2.92 -1.10
C ALA A 7 8.66 2.03 -0.79
N THR A 8 8.87 1.78 0.49
CA THR A 8 9.83 0.83 1.02
C THR A 8 9.09 -0.37 1.60
N LEU A 9 9.83 -1.42 1.96
CA LEU A 9 9.23 -2.60 2.57
C LEU A 9 8.55 -2.27 3.92
N ASP A 10 9.04 -1.26 4.62
CA ASP A 10 8.50 -0.81 5.92
C ASP A 10 7.12 -0.15 5.77
N ASP A 11 6.77 0.32 4.57
CA ASP A 11 5.45 0.90 4.28
C ASP A 11 4.40 -0.18 3.96
N LEU A 12 4.81 -1.43 3.71
CA LEU A 12 3.93 -2.51 3.27
C LEU A 12 2.77 -2.78 4.26
N PRO A 13 2.96 -2.76 5.60
CA PRO A 13 1.86 -2.86 6.55
C PRO A 13 0.79 -1.77 6.33
N ALA A 14 1.19 -0.51 6.21
CA ALA A 14 0.25 0.60 6.02
C ALA A 14 -0.48 0.53 4.68
N ILE A 15 0.22 0.13 3.61
CA ILE A 15 -0.39 -0.09 2.29
C ILE A 15 -1.47 -1.20 2.37
N VAL A 16 -1.16 -2.30 3.06
CA VAL A 16 -2.10 -3.41 3.23
C VAL A 16 -3.31 -3.00 4.08
N ASP A 17 -3.09 -2.22 5.13
CA ASP A 17 -4.17 -1.71 5.98
C ASP A 17 -5.13 -0.81 5.17
N ILE A 18 -4.60 0.17 4.43
CA ILE A 18 -5.40 1.05 3.55
C ILE A 18 -6.14 0.23 2.48
N TYR A 19 -5.48 -0.77 1.87
CA TYR A 19 -6.11 -1.64 0.89
C TYR A 19 -7.29 -2.42 1.50
N ASN A 20 -7.08 -3.00 2.68
CA ASN A 20 -8.07 -3.80 3.40
C ASN A 20 -9.28 -2.98 3.84
N GLU A 21 -9.12 -1.70 4.17
CA GLU A 21 -10.25 -0.80 4.49
C GLU A 21 -11.25 -0.68 3.34
N SER A 22 -10.78 -0.83 2.09
CA SER A 22 -11.64 -0.73 0.90
C SER A 22 -12.43 -2.01 0.59
N ILE A 23 -12.00 -3.17 1.12
CA ILE A 23 -12.57 -4.49 0.82
C ILE A 23 -14.05 -4.60 1.24
N PRO A 24 -14.48 -4.22 2.46
CA PRO A 24 -15.87 -4.34 2.88
C PRO A 24 -16.86 -3.53 2.03
N ALA A 25 -16.40 -2.42 1.43
CA ALA A 25 -17.23 -1.61 0.54
C ALA A 25 -17.51 -2.33 -0.80
N GLY A 26 -16.62 -3.23 -1.24
CA GLY A 26 -16.81 -4.06 -2.43
C GLY A 26 -16.84 -3.30 -3.75
N THR A 27 -16.36 -2.06 -3.78
CA THR A 27 -16.41 -1.18 -4.97
C THR A 27 -15.04 -0.87 -5.56
N ALA A 28 -13.95 -1.05 -4.80
CA ALA A 28 -12.58 -0.73 -5.21
C ALA A 28 -11.73 -1.97 -5.53
N THR A 29 -12.04 -3.12 -4.91
CA THR A 29 -11.28 -4.36 -5.03
C THR A 29 -12.20 -5.53 -5.34
N ALA A 30 -11.69 -6.54 -6.03
CA ALA A 30 -12.42 -7.81 -6.24
C ALA A 30 -12.24 -8.80 -5.08
N ASP A 31 -11.36 -8.49 -4.11
CA ASP A 31 -11.17 -9.30 -2.91
C ASP A 31 -12.41 -9.26 -2.02
N THR A 32 -12.71 -10.38 -1.38
CA THR A 32 -13.86 -10.54 -0.47
C THR A 32 -13.46 -10.73 0.99
N ARG A 33 -12.16 -10.83 1.25
CA ARG A 33 -11.57 -11.03 2.58
C ARG A 33 -10.28 -10.21 2.68
N PRO A 34 -9.95 -9.65 3.87
CA PRO A 34 -8.68 -8.99 4.10
C PRO A 34 -7.48 -9.85 3.71
N ILE A 35 -6.48 -9.22 3.11
CA ILE A 35 -5.19 -9.82 2.79
C ILE A 35 -4.18 -9.54 3.91
N THR A 36 -3.12 -10.35 3.99
CA THR A 36 -2.07 -10.15 5.00
C THR A 36 -0.82 -9.53 4.38
N VAL A 37 0.02 -8.92 5.22
CA VAL A 37 1.32 -8.36 4.82
C VAL A 37 2.18 -9.45 4.16
N GLU A 38 2.23 -10.64 4.76
CA GLU A 38 3.01 -11.77 4.25
C GLU A 38 2.55 -12.20 2.85
N SER A 39 1.23 -12.21 2.61
CA SER A 39 0.66 -12.55 1.30
C SER A 39 1.02 -11.53 0.21
N ARG A 40 1.37 -10.31 0.61
CA ARG A 40 1.66 -9.18 -0.29
C ARG A 40 3.14 -8.99 -0.57
N LEU A 41 4.04 -9.66 0.17
CA LEU A 41 5.48 -9.66 -0.08
C LEU A 41 5.86 -10.04 -1.52
N PRO A 42 5.32 -11.13 -2.12
CA PRO A 42 5.67 -11.49 -3.49
C PRO A 42 5.15 -10.50 -4.53
N TRP A 43 4.04 -9.82 -4.24
CA TRP A 43 3.54 -8.73 -5.08
C TRP A 43 4.48 -7.54 -5.03
N PHE A 44 4.88 -7.09 -3.83
CA PHE A 44 5.78 -5.94 -3.67
C PHE A 44 7.13 -6.15 -4.36
N ALA A 45 7.69 -7.36 -4.27
CA ALA A 45 8.95 -7.73 -4.91
C ALA A 45 8.93 -7.69 -6.46
N GLN A 46 7.75 -7.60 -7.09
CA GLN A 46 7.62 -7.46 -8.54
C GLN A 46 7.72 -6.00 -9.02
N PHE A 47 7.83 -5.05 -8.11
CA PHE A 47 7.91 -3.61 -8.38
C PHE A 47 9.33 -3.12 -8.14
N SER A 48 9.76 -2.16 -8.96
CA SER A 48 11.03 -1.47 -8.79
C SER A 48 10.84 0.01 -9.12
N PRO A 49 11.43 0.95 -8.36
CA PRO A 49 11.27 2.38 -8.60
C PRO A 49 11.58 2.81 -10.04
N GLU A 50 12.52 2.14 -10.69
CA GLU A 50 12.96 2.44 -12.05
C GLU A 50 11.98 2.03 -13.17
N LYS A 51 11.10 1.03 -12.92
CA LYS A 51 10.26 0.44 -13.98
C LYS A 51 8.77 0.43 -13.64
N ARG A 52 8.44 0.07 -12.40
CA ARG A 52 7.09 0.06 -11.86
C ARG A 52 7.16 0.52 -10.41
N PRO A 53 7.21 1.84 -10.16
CA PRO A 53 7.26 2.35 -8.80
C PRO A 53 5.93 2.07 -8.09
N ILE A 54 6.03 1.87 -6.77
CA ILE A 54 4.91 2.03 -5.86
C ILE A 54 5.20 3.32 -5.11
N TRP A 55 4.25 4.24 -5.10
CA TRP A 55 4.38 5.48 -4.34
C TRP A 55 3.50 5.44 -3.10
N VAL A 56 3.95 6.15 -2.09
CA VAL A 56 3.17 6.46 -0.90
C VAL A 56 3.08 7.98 -0.71
N ALA A 57 1.94 8.43 -0.22
CA ALA A 57 1.69 9.76 0.27
C ALA A 57 1.86 9.78 1.79
N GLU A 58 2.79 10.59 2.28
CA GLU A 58 3.11 10.74 3.69
C GLU A 58 2.66 12.12 4.19
N ASN A 59 2.02 12.16 5.36
CA ASN A 59 1.63 13.41 6.02
C ASN A 59 2.74 13.94 6.96
N GLU A 60 2.54 15.13 7.53
CA GLU A 60 3.52 15.75 8.44
C GLU A 60 3.82 14.94 9.71
N ALA A 61 2.94 14.02 10.09
CA ALA A 61 3.12 13.13 11.24
C ALA A 61 3.85 11.82 10.86
N GLY A 62 4.29 11.67 9.61
CA GLY A 62 4.95 10.47 9.10
C GLY A 62 4.00 9.31 8.81
N GLN A 63 2.69 9.57 8.76
CA GLN A 63 1.70 8.53 8.48
C GLN A 63 1.48 8.41 6.97
N ILE A 64 1.40 7.17 6.51
CA ILE A 64 1.02 6.85 5.14
C ILE A 64 -0.49 7.01 5.01
N VAL A 65 -0.92 7.83 4.04
CA VAL A 65 -2.32 8.20 3.82
C VAL A 65 -2.84 7.85 2.42
N GLY A 66 -1.99 7.28 1.57
CA GLY A 66 -2.33 6.86 0.21
C GLY A 66 -1.11 6.43 -0.59
#